data_AF-A0A7V7E7S5-F1
#
_entry.id   AF-A0A7V7E7S5-F1
#
_cell.length_a   1.000
_cell.length_b   1.000
_cell.length_c   1.000
_cell.angle_alpha   90.00
_cell.angle_beta   90.00
_cell.angle_gamma   90.00
#
_symmetry.space_group_name_H-M   'P 1'
#
loop_
_entity.id
_entity.type
_entity.pdbx_description
1 polymer ?
#
loop_
_entity_poly.entity_id
_entity_poly.type
_entity_poly.pdbx_seq_one_letter_code
_entity_poly.pdbx_strand_id
1 'polypeptide(L)'
;MSIEAPVGATVHFGTLEIIVRTCRKRPPEEQPETAAFLDIWELRSGEAAASLFRGWMFASSPALSALEHAVYDIWVVDCEEESNAKASPAGKSP
;
A
#
# COMPACT_ATOMS: atom_id res chain seq x y z
N MET A 1 -5.75 -11.23 2.92
CA MET A 1 -4.85 -11.42 1.78
C MET A 1 -3.99 -10.18 1.70
N SER A 2 -2.66 -10.32 1.73
CA SER A 2 -1.73 -9.20 1.58
C SER A 2 -1.17 -9.18 0.16
N ILE A 3 -0.76 -8.00 -0.28
CA ILE A 3 0.02 -7.80 -1.50
C ILE A 3 1.32 -7.11 -1.12
N GLU A 4 2.39 -7.43 -1.83
CA GLU A 4 3.67 -6.73 -1.69
C GLU A 4 3.71 -5.53 -2.63
N ALA A 5 4.13 -4.37 -2.11
CA ALA A 5 4.26 -3.15 -2.89
C ALA A 5 5.65 -2.54 -2.69
N PRO A 6 6.54 -2.61 -3.69
CA PRO A 6 7.87 -2.03 -3.60
C PRO A 6 7.80 -0.50 -3.45
N VAL A 7 8.67 0.06 -2.61
CA VAL A 7 8.73 1.51 -2.42
C VAL A 7 9.14 2.19 -3.72
N GLY A 8 8.35 3.18 -4.14
CA GLY A 8 8.56 3.94 -5.37
C GLY A 8 8.00 3.27 -6.62
N ALA A 9 7.49 2.04 -6.54
CA ALA A 9 6.85 1.35 -7.64
C ALA A 9 5.33 1.54 -7.62
N THR A 10 4.72 1.41 -8.79
CA THR A 10 3.26 1.42 -8.96
C THR A 10 2.75 -0.01 -8.95
N VAL A 11 1.82 -0.31 -8.05
CA VAL A 11 1.13 -1.61 -7.96
C VAL A 11 -0.35 -1.42 -8.26
N HIS A 12 -0.92 -2.34 -9.03
CA HIS A 12 -2.33 -2.31 -9.40
C HIS A 12 -3.09 -3.40 -8.65
N PHE A 13 -4.24 -3.05 -8.08
CA PHE A 13 -5.13 -3.99 -7.41
C PHE A 13 -6.60 -3.67 -7.74
N GLY A 14 -7.23 -4.50 -8.58
CA GLY A 14 -8.56 -4.19 -9.10
C GLY A 14 -8.55 -2.91 -9.93
N THR A 15 -9.34 -1.91 -9.54
CA THR A 15 -9.34 -0.57 -10.14
C THR A 15 -8.37 0.39 -9.46
N LEU A 16 -7.65 -0.05 -8.44
CA LEU A 16 -6.76 0.81 -7.67
C LEU A 16 -5.34 0.81 -8.24
N GLU A 17 -4.76 1.99 -8.28
CA GLU A 17 -3.32 2.21 -8.45
C GLU A 17 -2.76 2.65 -7.09
N ILE A 18 -1.79 1.91 -6.56
CA ILE A 18 -1.22 2.10 -5.23
C ILE A 18 0.27 2.37 -5.39
N ILE A 19 0.74 3.48 -4.83
CA ILE A 19 2.15 3.86 -4.81
C ILE A 19 2.58 4.04 -3.36
N VAL A 20 3.52 3.22 -2.91
CA VAL A 20 4.19 3.39 -1.61
C VAL A 20 5.33 4.38 -1.81
N ARG A 21 5.19 5.63 -1.35
CA ARG A 21 6.24 6.64 -1.49
C ARG A 21 7.35 6.46 -0.46
N THR A 22 7.00 5.99 0.73
CA THR A 22 7.94 5.80 1.83
C THR A 22 7.39 4.72 2.75
N CYS A 23 8.25 3.83 3.23
CA CYS A 23 7.93 2.83 4.25
C CYS A 23 8.91 3.01 5.41
N ARG A 24 8.43 3.06 6.64
CA ARG A 24 9.25 3.20 7.85
C ARG A 24 8.82 2.18 8.89
N LYS A 25 9.78 1.41 9.38
CA LYS A 25 9.61 0.47 10.49
C LYS A 25 10.49 0.92 11.64
N ARG A 26 9.91 1.05 12.83
CA ARG A 26 10.69 1.35 14.04
C ARG A 26 11.46 0.12 14.51
N PRO A 27 12.65 0.31 15.11
CA PRO A 27 13.43 -0.77 15.68
C PRO A 27 12.71 -1.40 16.88
N PRO A 28 12.98 -2.68 17.20
CA PRO A 28 12.27 -3.43 18.25
C PRO A 28 12.53 -2.92 19.67
N GLU A 29 13.60 -2.15 19.89
CA GLU A 29 13.90 -1.49 21.18
C GLU A 29 12.96 -0.32 21.48
N GLU A 30 12.28 0.21 20.46
CA GLU A 30 11.23 1.23 20.59
C GLU A 30 9.84 0.59 20.53
N GLN A 31 8.78 1.40 20.75
CA GLN A 31 7.42 0.92 20.53
C GLN A 31 7.26 0.46 19.08
N PRO A 32 6.86 -0.81 18.83
CA PRO A 32 6.72 -1.34 17.48
C PRO A 32 5.68 -0.52 16.71
N GLU A 33 6.13 0.15 15.65
CA GLU A 33 5.27 0.91 14.76
C GLU A 33 5.81 0.85 13.34
N THR A 34 4.90 0.62 12.40
CA THR A 34 5.20 0.66 10.98
C THR A 34 4.30 1.71 10.36
N ALA A 35 4.89 2.68 9.65
CA ALA A 35 4.15 3.70 8.94
C ALA A 35 4.61 3.80 7.49
N ALA A 36 3.65 3.93 6.57
CA ALA A 36 3.95 4.18 5.16
C ALA A 36 3.21 5.41 4.66
N PHE A 37 3.86 6.17 3.77
CA PHE A 37 3.20 7.22 3.01
C PHE A 37 2.67 6.61 1.70
N LEU A 38 1.35 6.55 1.58
CA LEU A 38 0.67 5.96 0.44
C LEU A 38 0.04 7.04 -0.43
N ASP A 39 0.00 6.78 -1.72
CA ASP A 39 -0.65 7.59 -2.75
C ASP A 39 -1.51 6.61 -3.57
N ILE A 40 -2.82 6.65 -3.36
CA ILE A 40 -3.80 5.69 -3.89
C ILE A 40 -4.78 6.41 -4.80
N TRP A 41 -4.92 5.87 -5.99
CA TRP A 41 -5.80 6.37 -7.04
C TRP A 41 -6.77 5.29 -7.47
N GLU A 42 -7.95 5.69 -7.94
CA GLU A 42 -8.88 4.82 -8.64
C GLU A 42 -8.85 5.13 -10.14
N LEU A 43 -8.68 4.08 -10.93
CA LEU A 43 -8.68 4.09 -12.38
C LEU A 43 -9.89 3.30 -12.88
N ARG A 44 -10.91 4.01 -13.37
CA ARG A 44 -12.10 3.42 -14.00
C ARG A 44 -12.08 3.69 -15.50
N SER A 45 -12.49 2.69 -16.27
CA SER A 45 -12.56 2.80 -17.74
C SER A 45 -13.51 3.92 -18.16
N GLY A 46 -12.98 4.94 -18.85
CA GLY A 46 -13.76 6.07 -19.36
C GLY A 46 -13.96 7.21 -18.35
N GLU A 47 -13.40 7.11 -17.14
CA GLU A 47 -13.40 8.18 -16.15
C GLU A 47 -11.98 8.73 -15.95
N ALA A 48 -11.88 9.95 -15.40
CA ALA A 48 -10.60 10.50 -14.97
C ALA A 48 -10.12 9.78 -13.69
N ALA A 49 -8.81 9.65 -13.52
CA ALA A 49 -8.22 9.09 -12.31
C ALA A 49 -8.67 9.89 -11.08
N ALA A 50 -9.22 9.20 -10.08
CA ALA A 50 -9.68 9.81 -8.84
C ALA A 50 -8.65 9.55 -7.72
N SER A 51 -8.15 10.61 -7.08
CA SER A 51 -7.31 10.47 -5.88
C SER A 51 -8.18 10.02 -4.70
N LEU A 52 -7.95 8.82 -4.18
CA LEU A 52 -8.71 8.29 -3.04
C LEU A 52 -8.01 8.56 -1.71
N PHE A 53 -6.68 8.41 -1.66
CA PHE A 53 -5.92 8.60 -0.44
C PHE A 53 -4.52 9.10 -0.73
N ARG A 54 -4.06 10.08 0.04
CA ARG A 54 -2.68 10.53 0.01
C ARG A 54 -2.24 10.98 1.39
N GLY A 55 -1.46 10.14 2.07
CA GLY A 55 -1.10 10.42 3.45
C GLY A 55 -0.29 9.32 4.11
N TRP A 56 0.03 9.55 5.38
CA TRP A 56 0.65 8.55 6.24
C TRP A 56 -0.41 7.61 6.79
N MET A 57 -0.10 6.33 6.80
CA MET A 57 -0.93 5.28 7.38
C MET A 57 -0.07 4.45 8.33
N PHE A 58 -0.63 4.15 9.50
CA PHE A 58 0.04 3.49 10.62
C PHE A 58 -0.50 2.08 10.79
N ALA A 59 0.37 1.08 10.85
CA ALA A 59 -0.02 -0.31 10.93
C ALA A 59 -0.73 -0.63 12.27
N SER A 60 -0.35 0.05 13.35
CA SER A 60 -1.01 -0.12 14.66
C SER A 60 -2.39 0.53 14.72
N SER A 61 -2.61 1.59 13.93
CA SER A 61 -3.75 2.50 14.04
C SER A 61 -4.24 2.99 12.67
N PRO A 62 -4.68 2.10 11.77
CA PRO A 62 -5.09 2.48 10.42
C PRO A 62 -6.30 3.42 10.41
N ALA A 63 -7.17 3.33 11.41
CA ALA A 63 -8.34 4.19 11.56
C ALA A 63 -8.00 5.69 11.70
N LEU A 64 -6.77 6.05 12.08
CA LEU A 64 -6.34 7.46 12.16
C LEU A 64 -6.16 8.10 10.79
N SER A 65 -5.98 7.31 9.74
CA SER A 65 -5.79 7.78 8.36
C SER A 65 -6.20 6.66 7.40
N ALA A 66 -7.50 6.35 7.44
CA ALA A 66 -8.08 5.28 6.64
C ALA A 66 -8.31 5.71 5.19
N LEU A 67 -8.26 4.74 4.27
CA LEU A 67 -8.75 4.91 2.90
C LEU A 67 -10.28 4.97 2.93
N GLU A 68 -10.87 6.04 2.41
CA GLU A 68 -12.31 6.13 2.24
C GLU A 68 -12.72 5.54 0.88
N HIS A 69 -13.13 4.26 0.87
CA HIS A 69 -13.66 3.62 -0.32
C HIS A 69 -14.79 2.63 0.02
N ALA A 70 -15.82 2.56 -0.83
CA ALA A 70 -17.02 1.75 -0.55
C ALA A 70 -16.79 0.23 -0.67
N VAL A 71 -15.75 -0.17 -1.42
CA VAL A 71 -15.47 -1.59 -1.75
C VAL A 71 -14.14 -2.07 -1.19
N TYR A 72 -13.16 -1.17 -1.03
CA TYR A 72 -11.78 -1.55 -0.72
C TYR A 72 -11.42 -0.98 0.65
N ASP A 73 -10.92 -1.84 1.52
CA ASP A 73 -10.28 -1.43 2.77
C ASP A 73 -8.81 -1.82 2.66
N ILE A 74 -7.93 -0.81 2.67
CA ILE A 74 -6.48 -0.98 2.51
C ILE A 74 -5.81 -0.38 3.72
N TRP A 75 -4.96 -1.19 4.35
CA TRP A 75 -4.10 -0.75 5.45
C TRP A 75 -2.68 -1.28 5.31
N VAL A 76 -1.73 -0.54 5.89
CA VAL A 76 -0.33 -0.97 6.03
C VAL A 76 -0.25 -2.08 7.08
N VAL A 77 0.49 -3.14 6.77
CA VAL A 77 0.72 -4.25 7.71
C VAL A 77 2.16 -4.23 8.23
N ASP A 78 3.14 -4.21 7.32
CA ASP A 78 4.55 -4.17 7.68
C ASP A 78 5.39 -3.50 6.57
N CYS A 79 6.62 -3.08 6.90
CA CYS A 79 7.65 -2.74 5.93
C CYS A 79 8.72 -3.83 5.98
N GLU A 80 8.92 -4.51 4.87
CA GLU A 80 9.94 -5.54 4.73
C GLU A 80 11.08 -5.04 3.84
N GLU A 81 12.30 -5.41 4.20
CA GLU A 81 13.47 -5.20 3.35
C GLU A 81 13.41 -6.18 2.16
N GLU A 82 13.87 -5.75 0.98
CA GLU A 82 13.80 -6.51 -0.30
C GLU A 82 14.35 -7.94 -0.24
N SER A 83 15.10 -8.30 0.80
CA SER A 83 15.52 -9.67 1.09
C SER A 83 14.39 -10.69 1.23
N ASN A 84 13.12 -10.27 1.45
CA ASN A 84 11.97 -11.19 1.59
C ASN A 84 11.01 -11.20 0.37
N ALA A 85 11.18 -10.31 -0.61
CA ALA A 85 10.28 -10.15 -1.77
C ALA A 85 10.44 -11.25 -2.86
N LYS A 86 10.79 -12.47 -2.46
CA LYS A 86 11.04 -13.61 -3.34
C LYS A 86 9.92 -14.65 -3.27
N ALA A 87 8.65 -14.24 -3.23
CA ALA A 87 7.54 -15.20 -3.35
C ALA A 87 6.20 -14.60 -3.84
N SER A 88 6.17 -14.02 -5.04
CA SER A 88 4.98 -14.19 -5.89
C SER A 88 5.31 -14.08 -7.37
N PRO A 89 5.06 -15.13 -8.18
CA PRO A 89 5.32 -15.09 -9.60
C PRO A 89 4.29 -14.19 -10.27
N ALA A 90 4.78 -13.10 -10.88
CA ALA A 90 4.04 -12.34 -11.86
C ALA A 90 3.38 -13.29 -12.86
N GLY A 91 2.05 -13.20 -12.94
CA GLY A 91 1.23 -13.94 -13.88
C GLY A 91 1.74 -13.74 -15.30
N LYS A 92 2.21 -14.84 -15.88
CA LYS A 92 2.67 -14.93 -17.26
C LYS A 92 1.46 -15.14 -18.15
N SER A 93 1.22 -14.26 -19.14
CA SER A 93 0.52 -14.62 -20.39
C SER A 93 0.44 -13.45 -21.37
N PRO A 94 0.42 -13.66 -22.71
CA PRO A 94 0.94 -14.78 -23.51
C PRO A 94 2.21 -14.42 -24.32
#